data_AF-A0A7J7XFM9-F1
#
_entry.id   AF-A0A7J7XFM9-F1
#
_cell.length_a   1.000
_cell.length_b   1.000
_cell.length_c   1.000
_cell.angle_alpha   90.00
_cell.angle_beta   90.00
_cell.angle_gamma   90.00
#
_symmetry.space_group_name_H-M   'P 1'
#
loop_
_entity.id
_entity.type
_entity.pdbx_description
1 polymer ?
#
loop_
_entity_poly.entity_id
_entity_poly.type
_entity_poly.pdbx_seq_one_letter_code
_entity_poly.pdbx_strand_id
1 'polypeptide(L)'
;MAEGEVTTFTALTERFNLPLENYKKPKLLYCSNGGHFLRILPDGTVDGTRDRSDQHIQLQLSAESVGEVYIKSTESGQYLAMDSDGLLYGSQTPNEECLFLERLEENHYNTYTSKIIREKLWLG
;
A
#
# COMPACT_ATOMS: atom_id res chain seq x y z
N MET A 1 -35.91 11.79 -18.46
CA MET A 1 -35.49 12.29 -17.14
C MET A 1 -34.32 11.42 -16.69
N ALA A 2 -33.13 12.04 -16.59
CA ALA A 2 -31.81 11.59 -16.13
C ALA A 2 -31.46 10.08 -16.17
N GLU A 3 -30.58 9.72 -17.09
CA GLU A 3 -29.68 8.57 -16.96
C GLU A 3 -28.68 8.86 -15.84
N GLY A 4 -28.84 8.20 -14.69
CA GLY A 4 -27.83 8.16 -13.64
C GLY A 4 -26.89 7.01 -13.92
N GLU A 5 -25.67 7.31 -14.38
CA GLU A 5 -24.61 6.32 -14.60
C GLU A 5 -24.21 5.71 -13.24
N VAL A 6 -24.78 4.56 -12.89
CA VAL A 6 -24.33 3.79 -11.73
C VAL A 6 -23.03 3.10 -12.13
N THR A 7 -21.90 3.78 -11.99
CA THR A 7 -20.58 3.17 -12.17
C THR A 7 -20.39 2.13 -11.06
N THR A 8 -20.56 0.86 -11.39
CA THR A 8 -20.40 -0.24 -10.44
C THR A 8 -18.95 -0.31 -9.94
N PHE A 9 -18.74 -0.82 -8.71
CA PHE A 9 -17.40 -0.98 -8.12
C PHE A 9 -16.45 -1.75 -9.05
N THR A 10 -16.97 -2.77 -9.75
CA THR A 10 -16.24 -3.53 -10.76
C THR A 10 -15.77 -2.66 -11.94
N ALA A 11 -16.62 -1.76 -12.43
CA ALA A 11 -16.24 -0.84 -13.51
C ALA A 11 -15.16 0.16 -13.06
N LEU A 12 -15.14 0.56 -11.78
CA LEU A 12 -14.08 1.40 -11.22
C LEU A 12 -12.76 0.61 -11.06
N THR A 13 -12.81 -0.63 -10.58
CA THR A 13 -11.61 -1.45 -10.44
C THR A 13 -10.97 -1.76 -11.78
N GLU A 14 -11.76 -2.02 -12.83
CA GLU A 14 -11.25 -2.23 -14.19
C GLU A 14 -10.73 -0.93 -14.81
N ARG A 15 -11.43 0.20 -14.63
CA ARG A 15 -11.02 1.48 -15.21
C ARG A 15 -9.71 2.02 -14.61
N PHE A 16 -9.47 1.78 -13.32
CA PHE A 16 -8.31 2.31 -12.60
C PHE A 16 -7.24 1.25 -12.30
N ASN A 17 -7.38 0.04 -12.86
CA ASN A 17 -6.52 -1.11 -12.57
C ASN A 17 -6.29 -1.27 -11.06
N LEU A 18 -7.37 -1.33 -10.28
CA LEU A 18 -7.28 -1.54 -8.84
C LEU A 18 -7.40 -3.04 -8.54
N PRO A 19 -6.62 -3.56 -7.59
CA PRO A 19 -6.80 -4.95 -7.17
C PRO A 19 -8.21 -5.14 -6.61
N LEU A 20 -8.88 -6.21 -7.01
CA LEU A 20 -10.21 -6.60 -6.52
C LEU A 20 -10.20 -7.08 -5.06
N GLU A 21 -9.04 -7.05 -4.41
CA GLU A 21 -8.83 -7.72 -3.13
C GLU A 21 -9.47 -6.98 -1.96
N ASN A 22 -10.12 -7.74 -1.09
CA ASN A 22 -10.74 -7.21 0.11
C ASN A 22 -9.70 -7.03 1.23
N TYR A 23 -9.63 -5.84 1.82
CA TYR A 23 -8.72 -5.52 2.92
C TYR A 23 -9.13 -6.10 4.29
N LYS A 24 -10.06 -7.07 4.34
CA LYS A 24 -10.52 -7.69 5.60
C LYS A 24 -9.48 -8.55 6.32
N LYS A 25 -8.40 -8.94 5.66
CA LYS A 25 -7.37 -9.82 6.23
C LYS A 25 -5.98 -9.20 6.06
N PRO A 26 -5.07 -9.44 7.02
CA PRO A 26 -3.66 -9.14 6.84
C PRO A 26 -3.07 -9.88 5.65
N LYS A 27 -2.03 -9.29 5.05
CA LYS A 27 -1.33 -9.79 3.88
C LYS A 27 0.18 -9.74 4.09
N LEU A 28 0.89 -10.54 3.30
CA LEU A 28 2.33 -10.47 3.17
C LEU A 28 2.64 -9.77 1.85
N LEU A 29 3.28 -8.60 1.88
CA LEU A 29 3.73 -7.94 0.66
C LEU A 29 5.07 -8.53 0.22
N TYR A 30 5.03 -9.38 -0.80
CA TYR A 30 6.19 -10.10 -1.32
C TYR A 30 6.77 -9.41 -2.55
N CYS A 31 8.05 -9.07 -2.49
CA CYS A 31 8.82 -8.52 -3.60
C CYS A 31 9.51 -9.65 -4.38
N SER A 32 9.02 -9.95 -5.59
CA SER A 32 9.59 -11.00 -6.46
C SER A 32 11.01 -10.70 -6.95
N ASN A 33 11.42 -9.43 -7.03
CA ASN A 33 12.74 -9.05 -7.55
C ASN A 33 13.89 -9.57 -6.68
N GLY A 34 13.67 -9.69 -5.36
CA GLY A 34 14.67 -10.18 -4.42
C GLY A 34 14.23 -11.37 -3.58
N GLY A 35 12.95 -11.74 -3.63
CA GLY A 35 12.35 -12.79 -2.83
C GLY A 35 12.21 -12.44 -1.36
N HIS A 36 11.84 -11.19 -1.06
CA HIS A 36 11.68 -10.69 0.32
C HIS A 36 10.23 -10.33 0.62
N PHE A 37 9.82 -10.52 1.86
CA PHE A 37 8.62 -9.95 2.45
C PHE A 37 8.96 -8.59 3.05
N LEU A 38 8.13 -7.58 2.77
CA LEU A 38 8.23 -6.28 3.41
C LEU A 38 8.01 -6.43 4.91
N ARG A 39 8.91 -5.82 5.69
CA ARG A 39 8.91 -5.91 7.15
C ARG A 39 9.01 -4.52 7.77
N ILE A 40 8.22 -4.30 8.82
CA ILE A 40 8.25 -3.06 9.62
C ILE A 40 8.61 -3.44 11.06
N LEU A 41 9.84 -3.16 11.46
CA LEU A 41 10.37 -3.49 12.77
C LEU A 41 9.84 -2.56 13.87
N PRO A 42 9.87 -2.98 15.16
CA PRO A 42 9.36 -2.18 16.27
C PRO A 42 10.08 -0.85 16.48
N ASP A 43 11.32 -0.72 16.02
CA ASP A 43 12.12 0.51 16.06
C ASP A 43 11.78 1.51 14.93
N GLY A 44 10.89 1.12 14.02
CA GLY A 44 10.50 1.92 12.86
C GLY A 44 11.35 1.65 11.61
N THR A 45 12.33 0.74 11.68
CA THR A 45 13.11 0.34 10.51
C THR A 45 12.24 -0.46 9.55
N VAL A 46 12.31 -0.12 8.25
CA VAL A 46 11.63 -0.85 7.18
C VAL A 46 12.65 -1.54 6.30
N ASP A 47 12.51 -2.85 6.15
CA ASP A 47 13.41 -3.67 5.34
C ASP A 47 12.69 -4.86 4.70
N GLY A 48 13.46 -5.80 4.14
CA GLY A 48 12.96 -7.02 3.54
C GLY A 48 13.58 -8.26 4.17
N THR A 49 12.75 -9.26 4.50
CA THR A 49 13.21 -10.56 5.02
C THR A 49 12.77 -11.72 4.13
N ARG A 50 13.55 -12.80 4.08
CA ARG A 50 13.14 -14.06 3.43
C ARG A 50 12.42 -15.01 4.38
N ASP A 51 12.45 -14.71 5.68
CA ASP A 51 11.81 -15.51 6.70
C ASP A 51 10.30 -15.29 6.68
N ARG A 52 9.56 -16.31 6.21
CA ARG A 52 8.10 -16.30 6.18
C ARG A 52 7.45 -16.43 7.57
N SER A 53 8.23 -16.80 8.59
CA SER A 53 7.76 -16.96 9.97
C SER A 53 7.93 -15.71 10.84
N ASP A 54 8.57 -14.67 10.31
CA ASP A 54 8.69 -13.38 10.99
C ASP A 54 7.29 -12.82 11.30
N GLN A 55 7.10 -12.23 12.48
CA GLN A 55 5.82 -11.68 12.89
C GLN A 55 5.58 -10.27 12.30
N HIS A 56 6.66 -9.56 11.95
CA HIS A 56 6.63 -8.17 11.50
C HIS A 56 6.35 -8.01 10.00
N ILE A 57 6.10 -9.10 9.28
CA ILE A 57 5.72 -9.11 7.86
C ILE A 57 4.20 -9.18 7.65
N GLN A 58 3.42 -9.34 8.71
CA GLN A 58 1.96 -9.34 8.67
C GLN A 58 1.46 -7.89 8.58
N LEU A 59 0.92 -7.53 7.42
CA LEU A 59 0.54 -6.16 7.10
C LEU A 59 -0.97 -6.05 6.84
N GLN A 60 -1.65 -5.24 7.63
CA GLN A 60 -3.04 -4.88 7.46
C GLN A 60 -3.14 -3.67 6.54
N LEU A 61 -3.78 -3.86 5.39
CA LEU A 61 -4.11 -2.75 4.49
C LEU A 61 -5.45 -2.15 4.88
N SER A 62 -5.63 -0.85 4.65
CA SER A 62 -6.92 -0.18 4.76
C SER A 62 -7.02 0.94 3.74
N ALA A 63 -8.11 0.98 2.98
CA ALA A 63 -8.34 2.04 2.02
C ALA A 63 -8.80 3.33 2.71
N GLU A 64 -8.15 4.44 2.37
CA GLU A 64 -8.59 5.79 2.71
C GLU A 64 -9.52 6.35 1.61
N SER A 65 -9.18 6.07 0.35
CA SER A 65 -9.91 6.50 -0.83
C SER A 65 -9.68 5.50 -1.97
N VAL A 66 -10.34 5.71 -3.12
CA VAL A 66 -10.25 4.80 -4.26
C VAL A 66 -8.80 4.69 -4.75
N GLY A 67 -8.18 3.53 -4.51
CA GLY A 67 -6.79 3.25 -4.87
C GLY A 67 -5.75 3.90 -3.95
N GLU A 68 -6.14 4.44 -2.80
CA GLU A 68 -5.26 4.96 -1.76
C GLU A 68 -5.36 4.10 -0.50
N VAL A 69 -4.23 3.59 -0.03
CA VAL A 69 -4.17 2.66 1.10
C VAL A 69 -3.14 3.10 2.14
N TYR A 70 -3.48 2.83 3.39
CA TYR A 70 -2.51 2.68 4.47
C TYR A 70 -2.05 1.22 4.55
N ILE A 71 -0.79 1.00 4.89
CA ILE A 71 -0.20 -0.30 5.16
C ILE A 71 0.29 -0.31 6.60
N LYS A 72 -0.31 -1.11 7.46
CA LYS A 72 -0.04 -1.13 8.91
C LYS A 72 0.52 -2.47 9.35
N SER A 73 1.60 -2.47 10.12
CA SER A 73 2.08 -3.67 10.81
C SER A 73 1.05 -4.14 11.83
N THR A 74 0.64 -5.41 11.77
CA THR A 74 -0.27 -5.96 12.78
C THR A 74 0.42 -6.16 14.12
N GLU A 75 1.75 -6.37 14.12
CA GLU A 75 2.54 -6.63 15.32
C GLU A 75 2.86 -5.34 16.07
N SER A 76 3.45 -4.35 15.39
CA SER A 76 3.88 -3.10 16.05
C SER A 76 2.83 -1.99 16.00
N GLY A 77 1.81 -2.12 15.15
CA GLY A 77 0.81 -1.06 14.93
C GLY A 77 1.32 0.14 14.15
N GLN A 78 2.57 0.11 13.68
CA GLN A 78 3.15 1.19 12.88
C GLN A 78 2.66 1.15 11.44
N TYR A 79 2.55 2.32 10.83
CA TYR A 79 2.20 2.53 9.44
C TYR A 79 3.47 2.63 8.60
N LEU A 80 3.49 1.97 7.44
CA LEU A 80 4.51 2.23 6.43
C LEU A 80 4.39 3.70 6.01
N ALA A 81 5.49 4.40 5.98
CA ALA A 81 5.58 5.78 5.51
C ALA A 81 6.80 5.95 4.60
N MET A 82 6.74 6.94 3.71
CA MET A 82 7.86 7.35 2.87
C MET A 82 8.05 8.86 2.97
N ASP A 83 9.22 9.28 3.41
CA ASP A 83 9.56 10.71 3.51
C ASP A 83 9.79 11.35 2.13
N SER A 84 10.03 12.66 2.14
CA SER A 84 10.28 13.42 0.91
C SER A 84 11.56 13.05 0.16
N ASP A 85 12.52 12.40 0.82
CA ASP A 85 13.76 11.93 0.23
C ASP A 85 13.63 10.50 -0.33
N GLY A 86 12.48 9.86 -0.12
CA GLY A 86 12.16 8.52 -0.60
C GLY A 86 12.58 7.41 0.36
N LEU A 87 12.94 7.73 1.61
CA LEU A 87 13.29 6.74 2.62
C LEU A 87 12.02 6.19 3.27
N LEU A 88 11.98 4.86 3.41
CA LEU A 88 10.90 4.15 4.07
C LEU A 88 11.13 4.09 5.58
N TYR A 89 10.08 4.33 6.35
CA TYR A 89 10.11 4.23 7.81
C TYR A 89 8.74 3.81 8.36
N GLY A 90 8.73 3.36 9.63
CA GLY A 90 7.53 3.06 10.39
C GLY A 90 7.05 4.29 11.17
N SER A 91 5.84 4.76 10.89
CA SER A 91 5.20 5.86 11.61
C SER A 91 4.23 5.34 12.67
N GLN A 92 4.24 5.94 13.86
CA GLN A 92 3.30 5.58 14.93
C GLN A 92 1.88 6.09 14.69
N THR A 93 1.73 7.14 13.87
CA THR A 93 0.45 7.77 13.56
C THR A 93 0.26 7.86 12.06
N PRO A 94 -0.95 7.60 11.53
CA PRO A 94 -1.22 7.78 10.11
C PRO A 94 -1.07 9.27 9.77
N ASN A 95 -0.31 9.55 8.72
CA ASN A 95 -0.09 10.88 8.17
C ASN A 95 -0.06 10.82 6.64
N GLU A 96 0.14 11.95 5.97
CA GLU A 96 0.16 12.02 4.50
C GLU A 96 1.28 11.17 3.86
N GLU A 97 2.41 10.99 4.56
CA GLU A 97 3.53 10.14 4.11
C GLU A 97 3.20 8.64 4.21
N CYS A 98 2.15 8.28 4.94
CA CYS A 98 1.67 6.90 5.09
C CYS A 98 0.71 6.47 3.96
N LEU A 99 0.33 7.38 3.05
CA LEU A 99 -0.60 7.09 1.97
C LEU A 99 0.13 6.60 0.73
N PHE A 100 -0.24 5.39 0.30
CA PHE A 100 0.26 4.77 -0.91
C PHE A 100 -0.84 4.58 -1.92
N LEU A 101 -0.52 4.84 -3.18
CA LEU A 101 -1.38 4.54 -4.31
C LEU A 101 -1.18 3.08 -4.72
N GLU A 102 -2.20 2.27 -4.51
CA GLU A 102 -2.22 0.87 -4.92
C GLU A 102 -2.71 0.75 -6.37
N ARG A 103 -1.97 0.02 -7.20
CA ARG A 103 -2.31 -0.29 -8.58
C ARG A 103 -1.98 -1.75 -8.88
N LEU A 104 -2.82 -2.38 -9.69
CA LEU A 104 -2.58 -3.68 -10.28
C LEU A 104 -1.89 -3.47 -11.63
N GLU A 105 -0.72 -4.07 -11.79
CA GLU A 105 0.03 -4.06 -13.04
C GLU A 105 -0.45 -5.17 -13.98
N GLU A 106 -0.16 -5.05 -15.28
CA GLU A 106 -0.54 -6.04 -16.31
C GLU A 106 -0.01 -7.45 -16.02
N ASN A 107 1.10 -7.54 -15.29
CA ASN A 107 1.71 -8.79 -14.85
C ASN A 107 1.10 -9.36 -13.57
N HIS A 108 -0.03 -8.82 -13.11
CA HIS A 108 -0.78 -9.22 -11.90
C HIS A 108 -0.06 -8.95 -10.58
N TYR A 109 0.96 -8.09 -10.57
CA TYR A 109 1.58 -7.60 -9.35
C TYR A 109 0.93 -6.31 -8.88
N ASN A 110 0.87 -6.10 -7.57
CA ASN A 110 0.49 -4.81 -7.01
C ASN A 110 1.72 -3.91 -6.89
N THR A 111 1.59 -2.66 -7.31
CA THR A 111 2.54 -1.58 -7.05
C THR A 111 1.95 -0.62 -6.02
N TYR A 112 2.84 -0.08 -5.18
CA TYR A 112 2.52 0.89 -4.14
C TYR A 112 3.44 2.09 -4.32
N THR A 113 2.88 3.25 -4.67
CA THR A 113 3.65 4.49 -4.87
C THR A 113 3.28 5.52 -3.81
N SER A 114 4.27 6.22 -3.23
CA SER A 114 3.98 7.34 -2.31
C SER A 114 3.09 8.39 -2.99
N LYS A 115 1.99 8.75 -2.32
CA LYS A 115 1.03 9.75 -2.81
C LYS A 115 1.71 11.12 -2.99
N ILE A 116 2.43 11.57 -1.96
CA ILE A 116 3.11 12.87 -1.95
C ILE A 116 4.16 12.97 -3.06
N ILE A 117 5.02 11.95 -3.20
CA ILE A 117 6.08 11.99 -4.21
C ILE A 117 5.48 12.00 -5.61
N ARG A 118 4.43 11.21 -5.83
CA ARG A 118 3.71 11.21 -7.10
C ARG A 118 3.17 12.60 -7.38
N GLU A 119 2.40 13.21 -6.48
CA GLU A 119 1.86 14.57 -6.63
C GLU A 119 2.93 15.62 -6.96
N LYS A 120 4.10 15.55 -6.30
CA LYS A 120 5.25 16.44 -6.62
C LYS A 120 5.72 16.28 -8.07
N LEU A 121 5.80 15.05 -8.59
CA LEU A 121 6.21 14.79 -9.98
C LEU A 121 5.17 15.27 -11.02
N TRP A 122 3.89 15.43 -10.65
CA TRP A 122 2.88 15.98 -11.56
C TRP A 122 2.90 17.50 -11.64
N LEU A 123 3.52 18.18 -10.67
CA LEU A 123 3.54 19.64 -10.55
C LEU A 123 4.84 20.30 -11.04
N GLY A 124 5.83 19.52 -11.46
CA GLY A 124 7.11 19.99 -12.01
C GLY A 124 7.23 19.72 -13.51
#